data_AF-A0A9D3ZU12-F1
#
_entry.id   AF-A0A9D3ZU12-F1
#
_cell.length_a   1.000
_cell.length_b   1.000
_cell.length_c   1.000
_cell.angle_alpha   90.00
_cell.angle_beta   90.00
_cell.angle_gamma   90.00
#
_symmetry.space_group_name_H-M   'P 1'
#
loop_
_entity.id
_entity.type
_entity.pdbx_description
1 polymer ?
#
loop_
_entity_poly.entity_id
_entity_poly.type
_entity_poly.pdbx_seq_one_letter_code
_entity_poly.pdbx_strand_id
1 'polypeptide(L)'
;MRHTLYSLKKVNLSIKEYVYKVQNLSDNLTIGGSFVFKQEQVSVILAGLSIEFESIQVFASAAPVSLDLLTEMLLDCKARQLALLIEGLCQANLAFHQYASDNSSKQLAESNRYSQEHR
;
A
#
# COMPACT_ATOMS: atom_id res chain seq x y z
N MET A 1 -28.66 -12.25 11.34
CA MET A 1 -27.19 -12.40 11.32
C MET A 1 -26.59 -12.58 9.93
N ARG A 2 -27.15 -13.39 9.00
CA ARG A 2 -26.63 -13.47 7.61
C ARG A 2 -26.57 -12.12 6.91
N HIS A 3 -27.61 -11.31 7.05
CA HIS A 3 -27.63 -9.97 6.46
C HIS A 3 -26.48 -9.08 6.97
N THR A 4 -26.12 -9.23 8.26
CA THR A 4 -24.97 -8.55 8.89
C THR A 4 -23.64 -9.00 8.29
N LEU A 5 -23.49 -10.31 8.01
CA LEU A 5 -22.30 -10.87 7.37
C LEU A 5 -22.08 -10.27 5.98
N TYR A 6 -23.10 -10.28 5.12
CA TYR A 6 -22.96 -9.77 3.74
C TYR A 6 -22.87 -8.24 3.65
N SER A 7 -23.37 -7.52 4.64
CA SER A 7 -23.22 -6.05 4.69
C SER A 7 -21.87 -5.60 5.26
N LEU A 8 -21.04 -6.51 5.79
CA LEU A 8 -19.81 -6.14 6.47
C LEU A 8 -18.76 -5.63 5.47
N LYS A 9 -18.33 -4.39 5.66
CA LYS A 9 -17.30 -3.74 4.85
C LYS A 9 -16.02 -3.55 5.67
N LYS A 10 -14.86 -3.56 5.01
CA LYS A 10 -13.56 -3.31 5.65
C LYS A 10 -13.51 -1.88 6.22
N VAL A 11 -13.74 -0.86 5.39
CA VAL A 11 -13.73 0.59 5.70
C VAL A 11 -12.64 0.99 6.72
N ASN A 12 -13.00 1.10 8.00
CA ASN A 12 -12.14 1.60 9.09
C ASN A 12 -11.39 0.49 9.84
N LEU A 13 -11.53 -0.76 9.41
CA LEU A 13 -10.88 -1.91 10.04
C LEU A 13 -9.53 -2.17 9.36
N SER A 14 -8.55 -2.56 10.15
CA SER A 14 -7.37 -3.23 9.60
C SER A 14 -7.78 -4.53 8.90
N ILE A 15 -6.92 -5.04 8.01
CA ILE A 15 -7.19 -6.31 7.31
C ILE A 15 -7.42 -7.45 8.32
N LYS A 16 -6.57 -7.53 9.35
CA LYS A 16 -6.68 -8.57 10.39
C LYS A 16 -8.00 -8.48 11.15
N GLU A 17 -8.41 -7.29 11.57
CA GLU A 17 -9.69 -7.07 12.25
C GLU A 17 -10.88 -7.38 11.35
N TYR A 18 -10.82 -7.01 10.08
CA TYR A 18 -11.87 -7.28 9.12
C TYR A 18 -12.06 -8.78 8.90
N VAL A 19 -10.97 -9.51 8.61
CA VAL A 19 -10.98 -10.96 8.45
C VAL A 19 -11.48 -11.66 9.72
N TYR A 20 -10.99 -11.24 10.89
CA TYR A 20 -11.44 -11.77 12.17
C TYR A 20 -12.94 -11.58 12.38
N LYS A 21 -13.49 -10.39 12.08
CA LYS A 21 -14.93 -10.13 12.21
C LYS A 21 -15.78 -11.00 11.28
N VAL A 22 -15.33 -11.22 10.04
CA VAL A 22 -16.01 -12.13 9.10
C VAL A 22 -16.01 -13.56 9.66
N GLN A 23 -14.86 -14.05 10.11
CA GLN A 23 -14.72 -15.39 10.69
C GLN A 23 -15.62 -15.55 11.92
N ASN A 24 -15.52 -14.63 12.88
CA ASN A 24 -16.33 -14.67 14.10
C ASN A 24 -17.85 -14.65 13.80
N LEU A 25 -18.32 -13.82 12.86
CA LEU A 25 -19.74 -13.84 12.46
C LEU A 25 -20.14 -15.16 11.79
N SER A 26 -19.24 -15.75 11.01
CA SER A 26 -19.47 -17.03 10.33
C SER A 26 -19.52 -18.19 11.31
N ASP A 27 -18.66 -18.18 12.33
CA ASP A 27 -18.64 -19.18 13.39
C ASP A 27 -19.91 -19.08 14.25
N ASN A 28 -20.33 -17.86 14.62
CA ASN A 28 -21.59 -17.63 15.34
C ASN A 28 -22.81 -18.09 14.53
N LEU A 29 -22.84 -17.86 13.22
CA LEU A 29 -23.89 -18.37 12.33
C LEU A 29 -23.90 -19.89 12.28
N THR A 30 -22.71 -20.50 12.20
CA THR A 30 -22.55 -21.96 12.17
C THR A 30 -23.04 -22.61 13.47
N ILE A 31 -22.69 -22.04 14.63
CA ILE A 31 -23.21 -22.46 15.94
C ILE A 31 -24.74 -22.33 16.00
N GLY A 32 -25.30 -21.27 15.42
CA GLY A 32 -26.74 -21.04 15.30
C GLY A 32 -27.46 -21.92 14.26
N GLY A 33 -26.81 -22.93 13.68
CA GLY A 33 -27.39 -23.85 12.70
C GLY A 33 -27.40 -23.33 11.25
N SER A 34 -26.82 -22.15 11.00
CA SER A 34 -26.67 -21.57 9.66
C SER A 34 -25.21 -21.69 9.21
N PHE A 35 -24.84 -22.85 8.68
CA PHE A 35 -23.49 -23.11 8.20
C PHE A 35 -23.02 -22.09 7.14
N VAL A 36 -21.75 -21.67 7.23
CA VAL A 36 -21.08 -20.74 6.30
C VAL A 36 -19.77 -21.37 5.82
N PHE A 37 -19.64 -21.59 4.51
CA PHE A 37 -18.46 -22.23 3.93
C PHE A 37 -17.24 -21.29 3.93
N LYS A 38 -16.01 -21.83 3.97
CA LYS A 38 -14.79 -21.02 3.87
C LYS A 38 -14.73 -20.21 2.57
N GLN A 39 -15.17 -20.78 1.45
CA GLN A 39 -15.25 -20.07 0.17
C GLN A 39 -16.27 -18.92 0.19
N GLU A 40 -17.34 -19.07 0.96
CA GLU A 40 -18.32 -18.01 1.19
C GLU A 40 -17.71 -16.88 2.03
N GLN A 41 -16.92 -17.20 3.07
CA GLN A 41 -16.16 -16.22 3.85
C GLN A 41 -15.20 -15.43 2.96
N VAL A 42 -14.48 -16.11 2.06
CA VAL A 42 -13.62 -15.48 1.03
C VAL A 42 -14.42 -14.52 0.17
N SER A 43 -15.58 -14.95 -0.33
CA SER A 43 -16.45 -14.12 -1.18
C SER A 43 -16.96 -12.88 -0.44
N VAL A 44 -17.35 -13.03 0.83
CA VAL A 44 -17.76 -11.91 1.70
C VAL A 44 -16.62 -10.91 1.89
N ILE A 45 -15.40 -11.41 2.16
CA ILE A 45 -14.22 -10.56 2.32
C ILE A 45 -13.98 -9.76 1.04
N LEU A 46 -13.91 -10.43 -0.11
CA LEU A 46 -13.66 -9.77 -1.39
C LEU A 46 -14.71 -8.69 -1.69
N ALA A 47 -16.00 -8.98 -1.46
CA ALA A 47 -17.09 -8.03 -1.68
C ALA A 47 -17.08 -6.83 -0.73
N GLY A 48 -16.38 -6.91 0.41
CA GLY A 48 -16.28 -5.82 1.38
C GLY A 48 -14.96 -5.03 1.36
N LEU A 49 -14.04 -5.36 0.45
CA LEU A 49 -12.83 -4.58 0.22
C LEU A 49 -13.11 -3.26 -0.52
N SER A 50 -12.27 -2.27 -0.27
CA SER A 50 -12.24 -1.01 -1.01
C SER A 50 -11.48 -1.17 -2.34
N ILE A 51 -11.65 -0.21 -3.26
CA ILE A 51 -11.00 -0.20 -4.58
C ILE A 51 -9.46 -0.29 -4.53
N GLU A 52 -8.84 0.08 -3.41
CA GLU A 52 -7.39 -0.05 -3.18
C GLU A 52 -6.86 -1.51 -3.30
N PHE A 53 -7.75 -2.51 -3.30
CA PHE A 53 -7.43 -3.93 -3.47
C PHE A 53 -8.04 -4.57 -4.72
N GLU A 54 -8.42 -3.77 -5.73
CA GLU A 54 -9.07 -4.27 -6.95
C GLU A 54 -8.28 -5.40 -7.63
N SER A 55 -6.95 -5.29 -7.70
CA SER A 55 -6.10 -6.33 -8.30
C SER A 55 -6.24 -7.69 -7.60
N ILE A 56 -6.36 -7.68 -6.27
CA ILE A 56 -6.57 -8.90 -5.47
C ILE A 56 -7.99 -9.42 -5.68
N GLN A 57 -9.00 -8.55 -5.77
CA GLN A 57 -10.38 -8.94 -6.09
C GLN A 57 -10.45 -9.64 -7.45
N VAL A 58 -9.86 -9.06 -8.48
CA VAL A 58 -9.82 -9.65 -9.83
C VAL A 58 -9.13 -11.01 -9.79
N PHE A 59 -7.94 -11.09 -9.20
CA PHE A 59 -7.19 -12.34 -9.09
C PHE A 59 -7.98 -13.44 -8.36
N ALA A 60 -8.49 -13.14 -7.17
CA ALA A 60 -9.21 -14.11 -6.34
C ALA A 60 -10.61 -14.45 -6.88
N SER A 61 -11.15 -13.65 -7.81
CA SER A 61 -12.37 -13.99 -8.56
C SER A 61 -12.11 -15.00 -9.68
N ALA A 62 -10.89 -15.03 -10.23
CA ALA A 62 -10.50 -15.88 -11.35
C ALA A 62 -9.88 -17.21 -10.89
N ALA A 63 -9.37 -17.29 -9.66
CA ALA A 63 -8.71 -18.48 -9.12
C ALA A 63 -9.23 -18.82 -7.72
N PRO A 64 -9.34 -20.11 -7.34
CA PRO A 64 -9.61 -20.51 -5.96
C PRO A 64 -8.47 -20.05 -5.04
N VAL A 65 -8.81 -19.26 -4.02
CA VAL A 65 -7.85 -18.74 -3.03
C VAL A 65 -8.32 -19.14 -1.64
N SER A 66 -7.42 -19.68 -0.82
CA SER A 66 -7.71 -19.98 0.58
C SER A 66 -7.82 -18.70 1.41
N LEU A 67 -8.53 -18.76 2.54
CA LEU A 67 -8.70 -17.62 3.42
C LEU A 67 -7.35 -17.08 3.95
N ASP A 68 -6.42 -17.98 4.23
CA ASP A 68 -5.08 -17.62 4.71
C ASP A 68 -4.27 -16.93 3.61
N LEU A 69 -4.27 -17.50 2.39
CA LEU A 69 -3.58 -16.90 1.25
C LEU A 69 -4.15 -15.52 0.90
N LEU A 70 -5.47 -15.35 0.93
CA LEU A 70 -6.10 -14.05 0.72
C LEU A 70 -5.64 -13.03 1.77
N THR A 71 -5.57 -13.45 3.04
CA THR A 71 -5.14 -12.57 4.14
C THR A 71 -3.69 -12.12 3.94
N GLU A 72 -2.79 -13.03 3.59
CA GLU A 72 -1.39 -12.71 3.29
C GLU A 72 -1.27 -11.75 2.10
N MET A 73 -1.98 -12.01 1.00
CA MET A 73 -1.99 -11.12 -0.18
C MET A 73 -2.43 -9.70 0.17
N LEU A 74 -3.47 -9.56 1.00
CA LEU A 74 -3.97 -8.25 1.43
C LEU A 74 -2.94 -7.53 2.31
N LEU A 75 -2.29 -8.24 3.23
CA LEU A 75 -1.28 -7.68 4.12
C LEU A 75 -0.04 -7.24 3.35
N ASP A 76 0.44 -8.06 2.44
CA ASP A 76 1.57 -7.79 1.54
C ASP A 76 1.29 -6.58 0.65
N CYS A 77 0.06 -6.47 0.11
CA CYS A 77 -0.37 -5.29 -0.64
C CYS A 77 -0.27 -4.00 0.19
N LYS A 78 -0.78 -4.01 1.43
CA LYS A 78 -0.66 -2.86 2.36
C LYS A 78 0.80 -2.54 2.70
N ALA A 79 1.63 -3.55 2.93
CA ALA A 79 3.05 -3.35 3.22
C ALA A 79 3.77 -2.67 2.04
N ARG A 80 3.53 -3.13 0.80
CA ARG A 80 4.10 -2.52 -0.41
C ARG A 80 3.60 -1.09 -0.63
N GLN A 81 2.30 -0.83 -0.42
CA GLN A 81 1.74 0.53 -0.53
C GLN A 81 2.42 1.50 0.45
N LEU A 82 2.67 1.06 1.68
CA LEU A 82 3.38 1.87 2.68
C LEU A 82 4.85 2.08 2.31
N ALA A 83 5.54 1.03 1.84
CA ALA A 83 6.93 1.12 1.40
C ALA A 83 7.10 2.13 0.25
N LEU A 84 6.23 2.06 -0.76
CA LEU A 84 6.20 3.00 -1.89
C LEU A 84 5.96 4.44 -1.45
N LEU A 85 5.08 4.66 -0.47
CA LEU A 85 4.81 5.99 0.07
C LEU A 85 6.05 6.56 0.78
N ILE A 86 6.71 5.75 1.61
CA ILE A 86 7.94 6.12 2.32
C ILE A 86 9.07 6.43 1.32
N GLU A 87 9.26 5.57 0.32
CA GLU A 87 10.27 5.78 -0.72
C GLU A 87 10.04 7.08 -1.49
N GLY A 88 8.79 7.35 -1.90
CA GLY A 88 8.44 8.60 -2.58
C GLY A 88 8.71 9.85 -1.73
N LEU A 89 8.43 9.78 -0.42
CA LEU A 89 8.75 10.86 0.53
C LEU A 89 10.27 11.06 0.68
N CYS A 90 11.05 9.98 0.76
CA CYS A 90 12.50 10.06 0.84
C CYS A 90 13.13 10.65 -0.43
N GLN A 91 12.58 10.37 -1.62
CA GLN A 91 13.08 10.94 -2.89
C GLN A 91 12.71 12.42 -3.08
N ALA A 92 11.60 12.90 -2.51
CA ALA A 92 11.18 14.30 -2.62
C ALA A 92 12.17 15.30 -1.99
N ASN A 93 12.93 14.88 -0.96
CA ASN A 93 13.93 15.71 -0.32
C ASN A 93 15.25 15.84 -1.11
N LEU A 94 15.50 14.98 -2.11
CA LEU A 94 16.73 15.06 -2.93
C LEU A 94 16.61 16.12 -4.05
N ALA A 95 15.39 16.40 -4.54
CA ALA A 95 15.17 17.33 -5.64
C ALA A 95 15.42 18.82 -5.26
N PHE A 96 15.35 19.17 -3.98
CA PHE A 96 15.60 20.55 -3.53
C PHE A 96 17.09 20.92 -3.44
N HIS A 97 18.01 19.96 -3.42
CA HIS A 97 19.44 20.24 -3.20
C HIS A 97 20.28 20.32 -4.49
N GLN A 98 19.67 20.14 -5.67
CA GLN A 98 20.39 20.17 -6.95
C GLN A 98 20.39 21.55 -7.63
N TYR A 99 19.55 22.49 -7.20
CA TYR A 99 19.52 23.87 -7.75
C TYR A 99 20.41 24.88 -7.00
N ALA A 100 21.02 24.52 -5.86
CA ALA A 100 21.84 25.43 -5.06
C ALA A 100 23.36 25.22 -5.23
N SER A 101 23.78 24.20 -5.99
CA SER A 101 25.19 23.83 -6.12
C SER A 101 25.68 23.83 -7.57
N ASP A 102 25.33 24.87 -8.33
CA ASP A 102 25.88 25.06 -9.69
C ASP A 102 26.20 26.52 -10.00
N ASN A 103 26.74 27.25 -9.01
CA ASN A 103 27.17 28.65 -9.21
C ASN A 103 28.39 29.09 -8.39
N SER A 104 29.30 28.17 -8.04
CA SER A 104 30.56 28.57 -7.40
C SER A 104 31.70 27.61 -7.74
N SER A 105 32.12 27.60 -9.01
CA SER A 105 33.37 26.92 -9.41
C SER A 105 33.94 27.44 -10.73
N LYS A 106 33.97 28.76 -10.96
CA LYS A 106 34.85 29.39 -11.98
C LYS A 106 35.25 30.81 -11.60
N GLN A 107 35.92 31.01 -10.48
CA GLN A 107 36.68 32.25 -10.27
C GLN A 107 37.83 32.06 -9.27
N LEU A 108 38.78 31.18 -9.60
CA LEU A 108 40.08 31.18 -8.93
C LEU A 108 41.14 30.58 -9.84
N ALA A 109 41.56 31.33 -10.85
CA ALA A 109 42.90 31.24 -11.46
C ALA A 109 43.00 32.26 -12.59
N GLU A 110 43.28 33.51 -12.26
CA GLU A 110 44.10 34.40 -13.11
C GLU A 110 44.49 35.63 -12.27
N SER A 111 45.34 35.36 -11.29
CA SER A 111 46.14 36.37 -10.63
C SER A 111 47.33 36.71 -11.54
N ASN A 112 47.53 38.00 -11.75
CA ASN A 112 48.80 38.65 -12.09
C ASN A 112 49.43 38.31 -13.44
N ARG A 113 49.14 39.14 -14.44
CA ARG A 113 50.18 39.69 -15.35
C ARG A 113 49.61 40.82 -16.21
N TYR A 114 49.58 42.03 -15.66
CA TYR A 114 49.63 43.24 -16.49
C TYR A 114 50.28 44.37 -15.68
N SER A 115 51.60 44.34 -15.64
CA SER A 115 52.41 45.52 -15.37
C SER A 115 53.66 45.43 -16.21
N GLN A 116 53.86 46.50 -16.98
CA GLN A 116 55.08 46.92 -17.66
C GLN A 116 55.47 46.13 -18.91
N GLU A 117 55.25 46.75 -20.06
CA GLU A 117 56.31 47.28 -20.93
C GLU A 117 55.69 47.53 -22.30
N HIS A 118 55.65 48.77 -22.77
CA HIS A 118 56.04 49.10 -24.15
C HIS A 118 56.39 50.58 -24.24
N ARG A 119 57.57 50.76 -24.81
CA ARG A 119 58.35 51.97 -25.04
C ARG A 119 57.99 52.59 -26.38
#